data_AF-A0A059LMH4-F1
#
_entry.id   AF-A0A059LMH4-F1
#
_cell.length_a   1.000
_cell.length_b   1.000
_cell.length_c   1.000
_cell.angle_alpha   90.00
_cell.angle_beta   90.00
_cell.angle_gamma   90.00
#
_symmetry.space_group_name_H-M   'P 1'
#
loop_
_entity.id
_entity.type
_entity.pdbx_description
1 polymer ?
#
loop_
_entity_poly.entity_id
_entity_poly.type
_entity_poly.pdbx_seq_one_letter_code
_entity_poly.pdbx_strand_id
1 'polypeptide(L)'
;DARALGRALSLDCVVEPARAPLIPGMAGVKRAAIAAGAFGATISGAGPTAVAVVPSREAGERVAEAMEAAFWAEGQLRTSSTALAQLDVVGARVLESRG
;
A
#
# COMPACT_ATOMS: atom_id res chain seq x y z
N ASP A 1 13.23 -2.76 -12.25
CA ASP A 1 13.77 -2.25 -10.97
C ASP A 1 12.60 -1.87 -10.06
N ALA A 2 12.49 -2.50 -8.88
CA ALA A 2 11.42 -2.25 -7.91
C ALA A 2 11.48 -0.82 -7.34
N ARG A 3 12.67 -0.24 -7.21
CA ARG A 3 12.83 1.14 -6.74
C ARG A 3 12.29 2.13 -7.77
N ALA A 4 12.59 1.93 -9.05
CA ALA A 4 12.03 2.74 -10.13
C ALA A 4 10.50 2.66 -10.16
N LEU A 5 9.94 1.45 -9.99
CA LEU A 5 8.50 1.25 -9.90
C LEU A 5 7.88 2.02 -8.71
N GLY A 6 8.47 1.92 -7.52
CA GLY A 6 7.98 2.66 -6.34
C GLY A 6 8.00 4.18 -6.54
N ARG A 7 9.07 4.71 -7.14
CA ARG A 7 9.15 6.14 -7.47
C ARG A 7 8.03 6.54 -8.44
N ALA A 8 7.82 5.78 -9.52
CA ALA A 8 6.76 6.05 -10.49
C ALA A 8 5.37 6.01 -9.85
N LEU A 9 5.11 5.03 -8.97
CA LEU A 9 3.88 4.90 -8.19
C LEU A 9 3.56 6.14 -7.34
N SER A 10 4.59 6.78 -6.78
CA SER A 10 4.39 7.94 -5.90
C SER A 10 4.16 9.25 -6.65
N LEU A 11 4.43 9.27 -7.96
CA LEU A 11 4.32 10.43 -8.85
C LEU A 11 2.94 10.55 -9.52
N ASP A 12 1.93 9.78 -9.08
CA ASP A 12 0.57 9.95 -9.57
C ASP A 12 0.05 11.36 -9.23
N CYS A 13 0.00 12.20 -10.26
CA CYS A 13 -0.42 13.60 -10.20
C CYS A 13 -1.86 13.81 -10.70
N VAL A 14 -2.57 12.75 -11.07
CA VAL A 14 -3.91 12.85 -11.67
C VAL A 14 -4.96 12.12 -10.85
N VAL A 15 -4.76 10.83 -10.54
CA VAL A 15 -5.79 10.01 -9.90
C VAL A 15 -5.70 10.12 -8.39
N GLU A 16 -4.51 10.02 -7.81
CA GLU A 16 -4.31 10.17 -6.36
C GLU A 16 -4.78 11.54 -5.83
N PRO A 17 -4.48 12.71 -6.46
CA PRO A 17 -4.96 14.01 -5.96
C PRO A 17 -6.49 14.14 -5.96
N ALA A 18 -7.17 13.52 -6.92
CA ALA A 18 -8.63 13.54 -6.98
C ALA A 18 -9.27 12.58 -5.96
N ARG A 19 -8.61 11.46 -5.61
CA ARG A 19 -9.18 10.40 -4.77
C ARG A 19 -8.72 10.43 -3.31
N ALA A 20 -7.51 10.90 -3.03
CA ALA A 20 -6.98 10.96 -1.67
C ALA A 20 -7.89 11.74 -0.69
N PRO A 21 -8.56 12.84 -1.08
CA PRO A 21 -9.53 13.51 -0.20
C PRO A 21 -10.73 12.65 0.19
N LEU A 22 -11.06 11.61 -0.59
CA LEU A 22 -12.16 10.68 -0.31
C LEU A 22 -11.76 9.58 0.69
N ILE A 23 -10.46 9.42 0.98
CA ILE A 23 -9.94 8.41 1.89
C ILE A 23 -9.31 9.14 3.10
N PRO A 24 -10.03 9.20 4.24
CA PRO A 24 -9.53 9.82 5.46
C PRO A 24 -8.11 9.33 5.83
N GLY A 25 -7.19 10.26 6.05
CA GLY A 25 -5.81 9.96 6.46
C GLY A 25 -4.87 9.47 5.36
N MET A 26 -5.30 9.31 4.09
CA MET A 26 -4.48 8.72 3.03
C MET A 26 -3.17 9.47 2.77
N ALA A 27 -3.19 10.81 2.81
CA ALA A 27 -1.98 11.61 2.66
C ALA A 27 -0.96 11.33 3.78
N GLY A 28 -1.45 11.12 5.01
CA GLY A 28 -0.66 10.69 6.16
C GLY A 28 -0.04 9.32 5.99
N VAL A 29 -0.86 8.37 5.57
CA VAL A 29 -0.43 7.00 5.29
C VAL A 29 0.69 6.97 4.26
N LYS A 30 0.58 7.74 3.17
CA LYS A 30 1.64 7.85 2.16
C LYS A 30 2.93 8.41 2.77
N ARG A 31 2.86 9.49 3.56
CA ARG A 31 4.04 10.04 4.25
C ARG A 31 4.67 9.03 5.20
N ALA A 32 3.86 8.33 6.00
CA ALA A 32 4.32 7.33 6.95
C ALA A 32 5.01 6.15 6.27
N ALA A 33 4.45 5.66 5.15
CA ALA A 33 5.06 4.59 4.36
C ALA A 33 6.45 4.97 3.84
N ILE A 34 6.60 6.18 3.27
CA ILE A 34 7.89 6.68 2.78
C ILE A 34 8.89 6.84 3.92
N ALA A 35 8.46 7.42 5.05
CA ALA A 35 9.31 7.59 6.23
C ALA A 35 9.79 6.26 6.83
N ALA A 36 8.96 5.21 6.77
CA ALA A 36 9.29 3.86 7.22
C ALA A 36 10.19 3.07 6.23
N GLY A 37 10.48 3.64 5.04
CA GLY A 37 11.44 3.08 4.08
C GLY A 37 10.83 2.45 2.83
N ALA A 38 9.57 2.73 2.51
CA ALA A 38 9.00 2.36 1.22
C ALA A 38 9.69 3.11 0.07
N PHE A 39 9.86 2.45 -1.08
CA PHE A 39 10.24 3.11 -2.34
C PHE A 39 9.12 3.97 -2.92
N GLY A 40 7.87 3.65 -2.56
CA GLY A 40 6.70 4.40 -2.95
C GLY A 40 5.42 3.87 -2.34
N ALA A 41 4.38 4.69 -2.30
CA ALA A 41 3.06 4.30 -1.83
C ALA A 41 1.95 5.09 -2.55
N THR A 42 0.78 4.46 -2.75
CA THR A 42 -0.41 5.08 -3.33
C THR A 42 -1.69 4.30 -2.97
N ILE A 43 -2.82 4.68 -3.53
CA ILE A 43 -4.11 3.99 -3.44
C ILE A 43 -4.11 2.78 -4.38
N SER A 44 -4.51 1.61 -3.87
CA SER A 44 -4.72 0.41 -4.68
C SER A 44 -6.11 0.44 -5.32
N GLY A 45 -6.16 0.54 -6.65
CA GLY A 45 -7.40 0.53 -7.42
C GLY A 45 -8.27 1.76 -7.14
N ALA A 46 -9.53 1.53 -6.73
CA ALA A 46 -10.46 2.60 -6.37
C ALA A 46 -10.34 3.07 -4.91
N GLY A 47 -9.54 2.37 -4.09
CA GLY A 47 -9.50 2.57 -2.63
C GLY A 47 -10.63 1.84 -1.90
N PRO A 48 -10.63 1.88 -0.54
CA PRO A 48 -9.74 2.64 0.33
C PRO A 48 -8.37 1.98 0.59
N THR A 49 -8.12 0.81 0.01
CA THR A 49 -6.85 0.08 0.18
C THR A 49 -5.66 0.94 -0.26
N ALA A 50 -4.61 0.99 0.56
CA ALA A 50 -3.31 1.56 0.21
C ALA A 50 -2.31 0.44 -0.11
N VAL A 51 -1.34 0.74 -0.97
CA VAL A 51 -0.26 -0.18 -1.34
C VAL A 51 1.08 0.54 -1.32
N ALA A 52 2.13 -0.17 -0.92
CA ALA A 52 3.51 0.33 -0.90
C ALA A 52 4.47 -0.66 -1.55
N VAL A 53 5.49 -0.14 -2.25
CA VAL A 53 6.62 -0.93 -2.76
C VAL A 53 7.76 -0.83 -1.77
N VAL A 54 8.27 -1.96 -1.30
CA VAL A 54 9.26 -2.03 -0.22
C VAL A 54 10.51 -2.81 -0.65
N PRO A 55 11.69 -2.52 -0.07
CA PRO A 55 12.94 -3.17 -0.45
C PRO A 55 13.07 -4.63 0.00
N SER A 56 12.37 -5.02 1.07
CA SER A 56 12.45 -6.34 1.68
C SER A 56 11.21 -6.65 2.54
N ARG A 57 11.07 -7.90 3.00
CA ARG A 57 10.00 -8.30 3.90
C ARG A 57 10.07 -7.57 5.24
N GLU A 58 11.26 -7.44 5.82
CA GLU A 58 11.49 -6.77 7.10
C GLU A 58 11.13 -5.28 7.02
N ALA A 59 11.46 -4.62 5.88
CA ALA A 59 11.00 -3.27 5.62
C ALA A 59 9.47 -3.21 5.43
N GLY A 60 8.90 -4.22 4.78
CA GLY A 60 7.46 -4.37 4.62
C GLY A 60 6.70 -4.38 5.94
N GLU A 61 7.19 -5.11 6.94
CA GLU A 61 6.56 -5.19 8.27
C GLU A 61 6.52 -3.81 8.96
N ARG A 62 7.65 -3.10 8.97
CA ARG A 62 7.71 -1.73 9.52
C ARG A 62 6.84 -0.74 8.76
N VAL A 63 6.81 -0.83 7.44
CA VAL A 63 5.98 0.04 6.59
C VAL A 63 4.50 -0.23 6.84
N ALA A 64 4.10 -1.49 6.97
CA ALA A 64 2.74 -1.89 7.29
C ALA A 64 2.27 -1.31 8.64
N GLU A 65 3.05 -1.49 9.70
CA GLU A 65 2.76 -0.92 11.03
C GLU A 65 2.61 0.62 10.97
N ALA A 66 3.51 1.30 10.26
CA ALA A 66 3.46 2.75 10.10
C ALA A 66 2.21 3.22 9.33
N MET A 67 1.80 2.48 8.28
CA MET A 67 0.60 2.79 7.51
C MET A 67 -0.67 2.58 8.34
N GLU A 68 -0.77 1.50 9.10
CA GLU A 68 -1.91 1.23 9.99
C GLU A 68 -2.05 2.30 11.07
N ALA A 69 -0.93 2.65 11.72
CA ALA A 69 -0.91 3.71 12.73
C ALA A 69 -1.36 5.06 12.14
N ALA A 70 -0.92 5.39 10.92
CA ALA A 70 -1.32 6.62 10.24
C ALA A 70 -2.81 6.63 9.83
N PHE A 71 -3.36 5.50 9.37
CA PHE A 71 -4.79 5.37 9.07
C PHE A 71 -5.64 5.64 10.32
N TRP A 72 -5.23 5.10 11.47
CA TRP A 72 -5.92 5.35 12.73
C TRP A 72 -5.75 6.80 13.20
N ALA A 73 -4.52 7.31 13.23
CA ALA A 73 -4.21 8.63 13.78
C ALA A 73 -4.78 9.79 12.95
N GLU A 74 -4.74 9.70 11.61
CA GLU A 74 -5.15 10.80 10.73
C GLU A 74 -6.55 10.59 10.12
N GLY A 75 -7.01 9.33 10.00
CA GLY A 75 -8.27 9.00 9.34
C GLY A 75 -9.33 8.35 10.23
N GLN A 76 -8.97 7.94 11.46
CA GLN A 76 -9.80 7.11 12.35
C GLN A 76 -10.27 5.81 11.68
N LEU A 77 -9.50 5.31 10.71
CA LEU A 77 -9.79 4.08 9.99
C LEU A 77 -9.04 2.91 10.63
N ARG A 78 -9.75 1.81 10.88
CA ARG A 78 -9.14 0.54 11.31
C ARG A 78 -8.84 -0.31 10.10
N THR A 79 -7.61 -0.77 9.99
CA THR A 79 -7.22 -1.72 8.95
C THR A 79 -7.84 -3.07 9.24
N SER A 80 -8.65 -3.58 8.31
CA SER A 80 -9.30 -4.90 8.43
C SER A 80 -8.34 -6.05 8.10
N SER A 81 -7.34 -5.80 7.25
CA SER A 81 -6.37 -6.79 6.81
C SER A 81 -5.12 -6.13 6.27
N THR A 82 -3.98 -6.76 6.53
CA THR A 82 -2.66 -6.33 6.05
C THR A 82 -1.89 -7.54 5.58
N ALA A 83 -1.24 -7.41 4.42
CA ALA A 83 -0.50 -8.51 3.82
C ALA A 83 0.76 -8.00 3.13
N LEU A 84 1.83 -8.79 3.24
CA LEU A 84 3.02 -8.65 2.41
C LEU A 84 2.94 -9.70 1.31
N ALA A 85 2.86 -9.23 0.07
CA ALA A 85 2.71 -10.08 -1.10
C ALA A 85 3.80 -9.80 -2.14
N GLN A 86 4.11 -10.82 -2.91
CA GLN A 86 4.86 -10.71 -4.16
C GLN A 86 3.87 -10.80 -5.33
N LEU A 87 4.30 -10.33 -6.51
CA LEU A 87 3.50 -10.43 -7.71
C LEU A 87 3.20 -11.90 -8.03
N ASP A 88 1.93 -12.27 -8.14
CA ASP A 88 1.54 -13.59 -8.66
C ASP A 88 1.76 -13.59 -10.17
N VAL A 89 2.79 -14.33 -10.62
CA VAL A 89 3.16 -14.46 -12.03
C VAL A 89 2.43 -15.59 -12.75
N VAL A 90 1.64 -16.40 -12.02
CA VAL A 90 0.86 -17.51 -12.56
C VAL A 90 -0.57 -17.06 -12.86
N GLY A 91 -1.13 -16.21 -12.00
CA GLY A 91 -2.51 -15.73 -12.13
C GLY A 91 -3.54 -16.82 -11.79
N ALA A 92 -4.64 -16.84 -12.55
CA ALA A 92 -5.75 -17.77 -12.31
C ALA A 92 -5.33 -19.23 -12.56
N ARG A 93 -5.63 -20.10 -11.59
CA ARG A 93 -5.36 -21.55 -11.66
C ARG A 93 -6.46 -22.34 -10.96
N VAL A 94 -6.71 -23.55 -11.44
CA VAL A 94 -7.69 -24.46 -10.83
C VAL A 94 -7.12 -24.93 -9.49
N LEU A 95 -7.89 -24.76 -8.41
CA LEU A 95 -7.56 -25.33 -7.11
C LEU A 95 -8.25 -26.69 -7.02
N GLU A 96 -7.47 -27.76 -6.83
CA GLU A 96 -8.06 -29.06 -6.53
C GLU A 96 -8.66 -29.02 -5.11
N SER A 97 -9.95 -29.28 -5.03
CA SER A 97 -10.65 -29.46 -3.76
C SER A 97 -10.13 -30.74 -3.10
N ARG A 98 -9.44 -30.62 -1.96
CA ARG A 98 -9.21 -31.77 -1.09
C ARG A 98 -10.53 -32.10 -0.40
N GLY A 99 -11.13 -33.21 -0.80
CA GLY A 99 -12.29 -33.81 -0.11
C GLY A 99 -11.94 -34.27 1.31
#